data_AF-A0A503D7B8-F1
#
_entry.id   AF-A0A503D7B8-F1
#
_cell.length_a   1.000
_cell.length_b   1.000
_cell.length_c   1.000
_cell.angle_alpha   90.00
_cell.angle_beta   90.00
_cell.angle_gamma   90.00
#
_symmetry.space_group_name_H-M   'P 1'
#
loop_
_entity.id
_entity.type
_entity.pdbx_description
1 polymer ?
#
loop_
_entity_poly.entity_id
_entity_poly.type
_entity_poly.pdbx_seq_one_letter_code
_entity_poly.pdbx_strand_id
1 'polypeptide(L)'
;MARVSASPEIHRAIHCGVTARIAYHAKADLQHIWAILAGTGCRLAEVSGLRVADVHVDHVVPHITVEWHDDRRIKNAVSRRNVPLRGRALEAAKEAVKAAGSATMLFPTYGRPKGASSASAALGKHVRACVTDPKATTHSLRHLMKDRLRLAGVTKSDQDIVLGHSSGSVGEDLWGDEARLEVARRALEKALI
;
A
#
# COMPACT_ATOMS: atom_id res chain seq x y z
N MET A 1 29.34 17.17 -1.34
CA MET A 1 29.15 15.88 -2.05
C MET A 1 27.67 15.65 -2.30
N ALA A 2 27.22 15.79 -3.54
CA ALA A 2 25.86 15.42 -3.92
C ALA A 2 25.71 13.89 -3.78
N ARG A 3 24.75 13.46 -2.96
CA ARG A 3 24.42 12.03 -2.80
C ARG A 3 23.81 11.55 -4.10
N VAL A 4 24.50 10.68 -4.83
CA VAL A 4 23.90 9.89 -5.91
C VAL A 4 22.81 9.04 -5.27
N SER A 5 21.53 9.38 -5.50
CA SER A 5 20.43 8.48 -5.20
C SER A 5 20.61 7.24 -6.08
N ALA A 6 20.53 6.04 -5.50
CA ALA A 6 20.60 4.81 -6.28
C ALA A 6 19.61 4.86 -7.45
N SER A 7 20.00 4.31 -8.61
CA SER A 7 19.17 4.33 -9.80
C SER A 7 17.83 3.58 -9.54
N PRO A 8 16.75 3.93 -10.26
CA PRO A 8 15.46 3.22 -10.14
C PRO A 8 15.54 1.70 -10.32
N GLU A 9 16.56 1.22 -11.04
CA GLU A 9 16.86 -0.20 -11.24
C GLU A 9 17.41 -0.87 -9.98
N ILE A 10 18.29 -0.20 -9.24
CA ILE A 10 18.83 -0.70 -7.97
C ILE A 10 17.70 -0.80 -6.94
N HIS A 11 16.82 0.20 -6.87
CA HIS A 11 15.63 0.13 -6.01
C HIS A 11 14.74 -1.06 -6.39
N ARG A 12 14.49 -1.29 -7.69
CA ARG A 12 13.70 -2.44 -8.15
C ARG A 12 14.32 -3.79 -7.77
N ALA A 13 15.62 -3.99 -8.03
CA ALA A 13 16.31 -5.25 -7.71
C ALA A 13 16.29 -5.53 -6.19
N ILE A 14 16.50 -4.50 -5.37
CA ILE A 14 16.37 -4.56 -3.92
C ILE A 14 14.96 -5.04 -3.53
N HIS A 15 13.92 -4.45 -4.12
CA HIS A 15 12.55 -4.80 -3.79
C HIS A 15 12.18 -6.23 -4.24
N CYS A 16 12.73 -6.74 -5.35
CA CYS A 16 12.54 -8.13 -5.76
C CYS A 16 13.16 -9.12 -4.76
N GLY A 17 14.41 -8.90 -4.33
CA GLY A 17 15.08 -9.77 -3.36
C GLY A 17 14.37 -9.79 -2.00
N VAL A 18 13.93 -8.63 -1.52
CA VAL A 18 13.15 -8.54 -0.27
C VAL A 18 11.79 -9.22 -0.41
N THR A 19 11.10 -9.04 -1.55
CA THR A 19 9.79 -9.67 -1.80
C THR A 19 9.91 -11.19 -1.78
N ALA A 20 10.93 -11.76 -2.43
CA ALA A 20 11.18 -13.20 -2.38
C ALA A 20 11.44 -13.66 -0.94
N ARG A 21 12.31 -12.97 -0.19
CA ARG A 21 12.59 -13.32 1.21
C ARG A 21 11.32 -13.31 2.06
N ILE A 22 10.47 -12.31 1.88
CA ILE A 22 9.21 -12.21 2.64
C ILE A 22 8.29 -13.37 2.28
N ALA A 23 8.13 -13.68 0.99
CA ALA A 23 7.30 -14.80 0.53
C ALA A 23 7.73 -16.16 1.13
N TYR A 24 9.03 -16.39 1.33
CA TYR A 24 9.53 -17.66 1.86
C TYR A 24 9.66 -17.71 3.39
N HIS A 25 9.91 -16.59 4.06
CA HIS A 25 10.33 -16.60 5.48
C HIS A 25 9.43 -15.81 6.42
N ALA A 26 8.57 -14.91 5.91
CA ALA A 26 7.69 -14.14 6.78
C ALA A 26 6.43 -14.94 7.14
N LYS A 27 5.77 -14.57 8.24
CA LYS A 27 4.44 -15.10 8.58
C LYS A 27 3.39 -14.63 7.56
N ALA A 28 2.33 -15.41 7.37
CA ALA A 28 1.28 -15.14 6.37
C ALA A 28 0.76 -13.69 6.39
N ASP A 29 0.38 -13.16 7.57
CA ASP A 29 -0.06 -11.76 7.72
C ASP A 29 0.95 -10.76 7.12
N LEU A 30 2.25 -10.95 7.36
CA LEU A 30 3.29 -10.07 6.85
C LEU A 30 3.50 -10.22 5.34
N GLN A 31 3.32 -11.44 4.80
CA GLN A 31 3.37 -11.69 3.37
C GLN A 31 2.23 -10.94 2.66
N HIS A 32 1.01 -11.03 3.19
CA HIS A 32 -0.15 -10.35 2.63
C HIS A 32 -0.01 -8.82 2.75
N ILE A 33 0.39 -8.31 3.92
CA ILE A 33 0.65 -6.87 4.13
C ILE A 33 1.68 -6.37 3.14
N TRP A 34 2.80 -7.08 2.95
CA TRP A 34 3.84 -6.67 2.01
C TRP A 34 3.33 -6.62 0.57
N ALA A 35 2.60 -7.65 0.13
CA ALA A 35 2.05 -7.71 -1.21
C ALA A 35 1.07 -6.56 -1.50
N ILE A 36 0.17 -6.27 -0.55
CA ILE A 36 -0.77 -5.15 -0.67
C ILE A 36 -0.01 -3.82 -0.73
N LEU A 37 0.98 -3.60 0.14
CA LEU A 37 1.80 -2.38 0.12
C LEU A 37 2.55 -2.20 -1.20
N ALA A 38 3.14 -3.27 -1.72
CA ALA A 38 3.90 -3.23 -2.97
C ALA A 38 3.02 -2.96 -4.20
N GLY A 39 1.77 -3.44 -4.20
CA GLY A 39 0.82 -3.23 -5.29
C GLY A 39 0.03 -1.94 -5.23
N THR A 40 -0.08 -1.30 -4.06
CA THR A 40 -0.95 -0.11 -3.87
C THR A 40 -0.20 1.17 -3.52
N GLY A 41 1.02 1.09 -2.96
CA GLY A 41 1.72 2.26 -2.41
C GLY A 41 1.06 2.85 -1.16
N CYS A 42 0.12 2.14 -0.52
CA CYS A 42 -0.47 2.56 0.74
C CYS A 42 0.59 2.66 1.85
N ARG A 43 0.27 3.39 2.92
CA ARG A 43 1.11 3.42 4.12
C ARG A 43 0.92 2.12 4.90
N LEU A 44 1.97 1.65 5.57
CA LEU A 44 1.89 0.44 6.38
C LEU A 44 0.80 0.51 7.47
N ALA A 45 0.62 1.66 8.09
CA ALA A 45 -0.43 1.84 9.10
C ALA A 45 -1.85 1.75 8.52
N GLU A 46 -2.04 2.15 7.26
CA GLU A 46 -3.31 2.02 6.54
C GLU A 46 -3.61 0.53 6.33
N VAL A 47 -2.68 -0.22 5.73
CA VAL A 47 -2.88 -1.65 5.41
C VAL A 47 -2.98 -2.54 6.65
N SER A 48 -2.07 -2.37 7.62
CA SER A 48 -2.09 -3.17 8.85
C SER A 48 -3.29 -2.88 9.75
N GLY A 49 -3.99 -1.77 9.50
CA GLY A 49 -5.17 -1.34 10.23
C GLY A 49 -6.49 -1.61 9.51
N LEU A 50 -6.49 -2.28 8.35
CA LEU A 50 -7.73 -2.58 7.62
C LEU A 50 -8.65 -3.49 8.45
N ARG A 51 -9.94 -3.19 8.42
CA ARG A 51 -11.02 -4.09 8.80
C ARG A 51 -11.36 -5.00 7.62
N VAL A 52 -11.98 -6.14 7.89
CA VAL A 52 -12.48 -7.01 6.81
C VAL A 52 -13.50 -6.25 5.94
N ALA A 53 -14.31 -5.40 6.56
CA ALA A 53 -15.30 -4.56 5.88
C ALA A 53 -14.70 -3.52 4.91
N ASP A 54 -13.42 -3.17 5.06
CA ASP A 54 -12.72 -2.20 4.20
C ASP A 54 -12.23 -2.85 2.89
N VAL A 55 -12.44 -4.15 2.67
CA VAL A 55 -11.87 -4.91 1.56
C VAL A 55 -12.98 -5.42 0.65
N HIS A 56 -12.99 -4.93 -0.58
CA HIS A 56 -14.05 -5.20 -1.57
C HIS A 56 -13.49 -6.04 -2.72
N VAL A 57 -13.21 -7.33 -2.48
CA VAL A 57 -12.58 -8.22 -3.47
C VAL A 57 -13.52 -8.66 -4.61
N ASP A 58 -14.83 -8.67 -4.37
CA ASP A 58 -15.85 -9.09 -5.35
C ASP A 58 -16.47 -7.89 -6.11
N HIS A 59 -16.01 -6.68 -5.84
CA HIS A 59 -16.45 -5.49 -6.55
C HIS A 59 -15.94 -5.48 -8.01
N VAL A 60 -16.67 -4.85 -8.94
CA VAL A 60 -16.29 -4.77 -10.37
C VAL A 60 -14.89 -4.18 -10.57
N VAL A 61 -14.51 -3.26 -9.69
CA VAL A 61 -13.12 -2.84 -9.48
C VAL A 61 -12.72 -3.24 -8.06
N PRO A 62 -12.02 -4.36 -7.86
CA PRO A 62 -11.59 -4.79 -6.53
C PRO A 62 -10.72 -3.72 -5.88
N HIS A 63 -10.98 -3.38 -4.62
CA HIS A 63 -10.27 -2.30 -3.93
C HIS A 63 -10.28 -2.45 -2.41
N ILE A 64 -9.44 -1.65 -1.75
CA ILE A 64 -9.53 -1.36 -0.33
C ILE A 64 -10.02 0.07 -0.11
N THR A 65 -10.86 0.27 0.89
CA THR A 65 -11.21 1.60 1.38
C THR A 65 -10.25 1.98 2.49
N VAL A 66 -9.37 2.93 2.20
CA VAL A 66 -8.51 3.53 3.21
C VAL A 66 -9.32 4.63 3.87
N GLU A 67 -9.85 4.36 5.05
CA GLU A 67 -10.60 5.32 5.84
C GLU A 67 -10.23 5.28 7.32
N TRP A 68 -10.62 6.33 8.06
CA TRP A 68 -10.45 6.38 9.50
C TRP A 68 -11.63 5.72 10.19
N HIS A 69 -11.31 4.92 11.20
CA HIS A 69 -12.28 4.38 12.14
C HIS A 69 -11.97 4.96 13.52
N ASP A 70 -12.99 5.21 14.34
CA ASP A 70 -12.93 5.97 15.62
C ASP A 70 -11.82 5.51 16.60
N ASP A 71 -11.32 4.28 16.47
CA ASP A 71 -10.29 3.68 17.32
C ASP A 71 -8.84 4.16 17.04
N ARG A 72 -8.64 5.13 16.14
CA ARG A 72 -7.29 5.56 15.71
C ARG A 72 -7.29 7.05 15.33
N ARG A 73 -6.38 7.86 15.89
CA ARG A 73 -6.37 9.33 15.73
C ARG A 73 -5.31 9.77 14.71
N ILE A 74 -5.73 10.29 13.55
CA ILE A 74 -4.94 11.24 12.73
C ILE A 74 -5.84 12.40 12.30
N LYS A 75 -5.20 13.55 12.07
CA LYS A 75 -5.75 14.88 12.30
C LYS A 75 -6.72 15.43 11.25
N ASN A 76 -6.92 14.83 10.07
CA ASN A 76 -7.64 15.50 8.97
C ASN A 76 -8.51 14.55 8.10
N ALA A 77 -9.70 15.01 7.67
CA ALA A 77 -10.67 14.31 6.80
C ALA A 77 -10.16 14.00 5.37
N VAL A 78 -9.03 14.60 4.95
CA VAL A 78 -8.47 14.57 3.59
C VAL A 78 -7.72 13.26 3.25
N SER A 79 -8.06 12.14 3.89
CA SER A 79 -7.34 10.86 3.68
C SER A 79 -8.19 9.66 3.29
N ARG A 80 -9.52 9.80 3.25
CA ARG A 80 -10.41 8.75 2.78
C ARG A 80 -10.25 8.56 1.27
N ARG A 81 -9.95 7.33 0.83
CA ARG A 81 -9.87 6.98 -0.60
C ARG A 81 -10.08 5.50 -0.83
N ASN A 82 -10.57 5.15 -2.01
CA ASN A 82 -10.59 3.78 -2.50
C ASN A 82 -9.34 3.52 -3.34
N VAL A 83 -8.60 2.45 -3.00
CA VAL A 83 -7.36 2.08 -3.67
C VAL A 83 -7.53 0.73 -4.36
N PRO A 84 -7.49 0.68 -5.71
CA PRO A 84 -7.66 -0.56 -6.45
C PRO A 84 -6.63 -1.63 -6.09
N LEU A 85 -7.07 -2.88 -6.08
CA LEU A 85 -6.27 -4.07 -5.89
C LEU A 85 -6.12 -4.80 -7.23
N ARG A 86 -4.87 -5.11 -7.61
CA ARG A 86 -4.56 -5.87 -8.83
C ARG A 86 -3.43 -6.87 -8.61
N GLY A 87 -3.37 -7.89 -9.46
CA GLY A 87 -2.30 -8.88 -9.46
C GLY A 87 -2.08 -9.50 -8.08
N ARG A 88 -0.82 -9.60 -7.64
CA ARG A 88 -0.49 -10.21 -6.34
C ARG A 88 -1.13 -9.50 -5.13
N ALA A 89 -1.39 -8.20 -5.20
CA ALA A 89 -2.06 -7.48 -4.11
C ALA A 89 -3.53 -7.91 -3.95
N LEU A 90 -4.23 -8.18 -5.06
CA LEU A 90 -5.60 -8.70 -5.03
C LEU A 90 -5.64 -10.10 -4.45
N GLU A 91 -4.75 -10.99 -4.91
CA GLU A 91 -4.69 -12.35 -4.39
C GLU A 91 -4.34 -12.38 -2.89
N ALA A 92 -3.39 -11.55 -2.47
CA ALA A 92 -3.07 -11.38 -1.04
C ALA A 92 -4.25 -10.85 -0.21
N ALA A 93 -5.06 -9.94 -0.77
CA ALA A 93 -6.25 -9.45 -0.08
C ALA A 93 -7.32 -10.54 0.06
N LYS A 94 -7.56 -11.34 -0.99
CA LYS A 94 -8.48 -12.49 -0.94
C LYS A 94 -8.02 -13.53 0.09
N GLU A 95 -6.73 -13.88 0.09
CA GLU A 95 -6.10 -14.77 1.07
C GLU A 95 -6.26 -14.24 2.50
N ALA A 96 -6.04 -12.93 2.70
CA ALA A 96 -6.19 -12.28 3.99
C ALA A 96 -7.64 -12.26 4.49
N VAL A 97 -8.62 -11.96 3.62
CA VAL A 97 -10.05 -12.00 3.97
C VAL A 97 -10.45 -13.42 4.41
N LYS A 98 -10.02 -14.45 3.67
CA LYS A 98 -10.27 -15.85 4.04
C LYS A 98 -9.63 -16.21 5.38
N ALA A 99 -8.40 -15.76 5.61
CA ALA A 99 -7.67 -16.03 6.85
C ALA A 99 -8.25 -15.31 8.07
N ALA A 100 -8.84 -14.12 7.89
CA ALA A 100 -9.46 -13.35 8.97
C ALA A 100 -10.71 -14.04 9.55
N GLY A 101 -11.44 -14.83 8.74
CA GLY A 101 -12.63 -15.54 9.17
C GLY A 101 -13.68 -14.57 9.74
N SER A 102 -14.05 -14.75 11.01
CA SER A 102 -15.02 -13.90 11.71
C SER A 102 -14.40 -12.70 12.45
N ALA A 103 -13.10 -12.44 12.27
CA ALA A 103 -12.45 -11.31 12.91
C ALA A 103 -12.87 -9.97 12.31
N THR A 104 -12.95 -8.93 13.14
CA THR A 104 -13.22 -7.56 12.67
C THR A 104 -12.07 -7.00 11.83
N MET A 105 -10.83 -7.23 12.29
CA MET A 105 -9.62 -6.73 11.64
C MET A 105 -9.15 -7.72 10.58
N LEU A 106 -8.72 -7.21 9.42
CA LEU A 106 -8.16 -8.03 8.35
C LEU A 106 -6.87 -8.74 8.81
N PHE A 107 -6.09 -8.08 9.66
CA PHE A 107 -4.88 -8.62 10.26
C PHE A 107 -4.94 -8.55 11.79
N PRO A 108 -5.62 -9.47 12.50
CA PRO A 108 -5.83 -9.40 13.95
C PRO A 108 -4.53 -9.20 14.76
N THR A 109 -3.42 -9.79 14.30
CA THR A 109 -2.08 -9.64 14.89
C THR A 109 -1.59 -8.18 14.96
N TYR A 110 -1.95 -7.38 13.94
CA TYR A 110 -1.41 -6.03 13.71
C TYR A 110 -2.47 -4.92 13.73
N GLY A 111 -3.76 -5.27 13.62
CA GLY A 111 -4.94 -4.41 13.71
C GLY A 111 -5.26 -4.00 15.15
N ARG A 112 -4.25 -3.66 15.94
CA ARG A 112 -4.34 -3.31 17.36
C ARG A 112 -3.48 -2.09 17.68
N PRO A 113 -3.61 -1.47 18.88
CA PRO A 113 -2.71 -0.41 19.31
C PRO A 113 -1.24 -0.82 19.16
N LYS A 114 -0.41 0.06 18.61
CA LYS A 114 1.01 -0.17 18.26
C LYS A 114 1.28 -1.30 17.24
N GLY A 115 0.26 -1.94 16.69
CA GLY A 115 0.44 -3.06 15.75
C GLY A 115 1.11 -2.65 14.44
N ALA A 116 0.89 -1.43 13.95
CA ALA A 116 1.64 -0.88 12.82
C ALA A 116 3.16 -0.80 13.11
N SER A 117 3.54 -0.35 14.32
CA SER A 117 4.94 -0.32 14.74
C SER A 117 5.54 -1.73 14.82
N SER A 118 4.77 -2.70 15.34
CA SER A 118 5.18 -4.11 15.39
C SER A 118 5.35 -4.73 14.00
N ALA A 119 4.43 -4.46 13.07
CA ALA A 119 4.53 -4.91 11.67
C ALA A 119 5.74 -4.28 10.98
N SER A 120 5.96 -2.97 11.17
CA SER A 120 7.12 -2.26 10.65
C SER A 120 8.44 -2.87 11.14
N ALA A 121 8.55 -3.15 12.45
CA ALA A 121 9.74 -3.78 13.03
C ALA A 121 9.97 -5.19 12.46
N ALA A 122 8.91 -5.99 12.30
CA ALA A 122 9.02 -7.34 11.75
C ALA A 122 9.45 -7.34 10.28
N LEU A 123 8.78 -6.55 9.43
CA LEU A 123 9.16 -6.39 8.02
C LEU A 123 10.56 -5.78 7.87
N GLY A 124 10.90 -4.82 8.74
CA GLY A 124 12.23 -4.21 8.78
C GLY A 124 13.34 -5.24 8.93
N LYS A 125 13.17 -6.28 9.75
CA LYS A 125 14.14 -7.38 9.87
C LYS A 125 14.34 -8.12 8.56
N HIS A 126 13.27 -8.38 7.79
CA HIS A 126 13.39 -9.00 6.47
C HIS A 126 14.10 -8.08 5.48
N VAL A 127 13.78 -6.79 5.46
CA VAL A 127 14.45 -5.80 4.61
C VAL A 127 15.96 -5.75 4.91
N ARG A 128 16.33 -5.66 6.19
CA ARG A 128 17.73 -5.60 6.63
C ARG A 128 18.56 -6.83 6.28
N ALA A 129 17.91 -7.99 6.18
CA ALA A 129 18.59 -9.22 5.78
C ALA A 129 18.92 -9.28 4.27
N CYS A 130 18.33 -8.41 3.45
CA CYS A 130 18.60 -8.32 2.01
C CYS A 130 19.36 -7.06 1.61
N VAL A 131 19.27 -5.99 2.42
CA VAL A 131 19.74 -4.65 2.07
C VAL A 131 20.45 -4.04 3.27
N THR A 132 21.59 -3.40 3.03
CA THR A 132 22.37 -2.69 4.05
C THR A 132 22.09 -1.18 4.09
N ASP A 133 21.61 -0.58 2.99
CA ASP A 133 21.25 0.85 2.94
C ASP A 133 20.17 1.17 3.98
N PRO A 134 20.42 2.05 4.97
CA PRO A 134 19.45 2.40 6.01
C PRO A 134 18.19 3.07 5.46
N LYS A 135 18.22 3.64 4.25
CA LYS A 135 17.05 4.27 3.62
C LYS A 135 16.02 3.26 3.09
N ALA A 136 16.42 2.01 2.87
CA ALA A 136 15.53 0.96 2.40
C ALA A 136 14.58 0.51 3.51
N THR A 137 13.36 1.03 3.55
CA THR A 137 12.37 0.65 4.57
C THR A 137 11.12 0.12 3.91
N THR A 138 10.16 -0.35 4.69
CA THR A 138 8.84 -0.67 4.14
C THR A 138 8.19 0.55 3.47
N HIS A 139 8.51 1.77 3.92
CA HIS A 139 8.02 3.00 3.28
C HIS A 139 8.61 3.23 1.88
N SER A 140 9.76 2.61 1.56
CA SER A 140 10.37 2.67 0.23
C SER A 140 9.46 2.06 -0.84
N LEU A 141 8.56 1.13 -0.51
CA LEU A 141 7.54 0.62 -1.45
C LEU A 141 6.61 1.72 -1.96
N ARG A 142 6.25 2.68 -1.09
CA ARG A 142 5.43 3.83 -1.48
C ARG A 142 6.20 4.78 -2.41
N HIS A 143 7.47 5.03 -2.12
CA HIS A 143 8.32 5.81 -3.03
C HIS A 143 8.47 5.11 -4.38
N LEU A 144 8.66 3.79 -4.38
CA LEU A 144 8.70 3.01 -5.61
C LEU A 144 7.39 3.12 -6.39
N MET A 145 6.23 3.05 -5.74
CA MET A 145 4.94 3.22 -6.42
C MET A 145 4.81 4.62 -7.03
N LYS A 146 5.21 5.66 -6.30
CA LYS A 146 5.25 7.04 -6.82
C LYS A 146 6.13 7.14 -8.07
N ASP A 147 7.33 6.56 -8.02
CA ASP A 147 8.26 6.57 -9.14
C ASP A 147 7.71 5.79 -10.34
N ARG A 148 7.06 4.64 -10.12
CA ARG A 148 6.39 3.86 -11.16
C ARG A 148 5.29 4.65 -11.86
N LEU A 149 4.40 5.30 -11.09
CA LEU A 149 3.35 6.15 -11.64
C LEU A 149 3.95 7.28 -12.48
N ARG A 150 5.01 7.92 -11.99
CA ARG A 150 5.69 9.01 -12.70
C ARG A 150 6.35 8.54 -14.00
N LEU A 151 7.04 7.41 -13.96
CA LEU A 151 7.67 6.80 -15.14
C LEU A 151 6.64 6.33 -16.17
N ALA A 152 5.45 5.93 -15.73
CA ALA A 152 4.34 5.53 -16.59
C ALA A 152 3.53 6.72 -17.15
N GLY A 153 4.00 7.96 -16.93
CA GLY A 153 3.35 9.18 -17.46
C GLY A 153 2.00 9.50 -16.82
N VAL A 154 1.73 8.98 -15.61
CA VAL A 154 0.51 9.30 -14.86
C VAL A 154 0.58 10.74 -14.39
N THR A 155 -0.52 11.49 -14.51
CA THR A 155 -0.55 12.90 -14.11
C THR A 155 -0.35 13.04 -12.60
N LYS A 156 0.10 14.22 -12.14
CA LYS A 156 0.28 14.45 -10.70
C LYS A 156 -1.05 14.34 -9.94
N SER A 157 -2.14 14.82 -10.53
CA SER A 157 -3.49 14.71 -9.99
C SER A 157 -3.88 13.24 -9.74
N ASP A 158 -3.77 12.39 -10.76
CA ASP A 158 -4.09 10.96 -10.63
C ASP A 158 -3.15 10.24 -9.64
N GLN A 159 -1.87 10.63 -9.59
CA GLN A 159 -0.93 10.13 -8.58
C GLN A 159 -1.39 10.47 -7.16
N ASP A 160 -1.86 11.70 -6.95
CA ASP A 160 -2.29 12.19 -5.65
C ASP A 160 -3.60 11.50 -5.21
N ILE A 161 -4.49 11.14 -6.15
CA ILE A 161 -5.66 10.27 -5.90
C ILE A 161 -5.21 8.89 -5.39
N VAL A 162 -4.28 8.22 -6.07
CA VAL A 162 -3.79 6.88 -5.67
C VAL A 162 -3.11 6.93 -4.30
N LEU A 163 -2.23 7.92 -4.11
CA LEU A 163 -1.37 8.00 -2.94
C LEU A 163 -2.06 8.68 -1.74
N GLY A 164 -3.17 9.39 -1.94
CA GLY A 164 -3.84 10.16 -0.89
C GLY A 164 -3.00 11.36 -0.44
N HIS A 165 -2.57 12.18 -1.40
CA HIS A 165 -2.07 13.53 -1.12
C HIS A 165 -3.17 14.54 -1.43
N SER A 166 -3.18 15.68 -0.72
CA SER A 166 -4.02 16.80 -1.12
C SER A 166 -3.51 17.32 -2.45
N SER A 167 -4.37 17.32 -3.48
CA SER A 167 -4.05 17.83 -4.81
C SER A 167 -4.02 19.36 -4.86
N GLY A 168 -4.43 20.04 -3.79
CA GLY A 168 -4.52 21.50 -3.73
C GLY A 168 -5.51 22.10 -4.74
N SER A 169 -6.27 21.26 -5.46
CA SER A 169 -7.21 21.64 -6.50
C SER A 169 -8.64 21.39 -6.01
N VAL A 170 -9.45 22.45 -5.95
CA VAL A 170 -10.85 22.39 -5.47
C VAL A 170 -11.73 21.52 -6.38
N GLY A 171 -11.33 21.32 -7.64
CA GLY A 171 -12.10 20.59 -8.64
C GLY A 171 -12.12 19.07 -8.44
N GLU A 172 -11.07 18.50 -7.84
CA GLU A 172 -11.00 17.05 -7.61
C GLU A 172 -11.84 16.61 -6.41
N ASP A 173 -12.06 17.50 -5.43
CA ASP A 173 -12.93 17.27 -4.27
C ASP A 173 -14.40 17.05 -4.67
N LEU A 174 -14.79 17.49 -5.88
CA LEU A 174 -16.14 17.35 -6.45
C LEU A 174 -16.40 16.01 -7.14
N TRP A 175 -15.37 15.18 -7.36
CA TRP A 175 -15.53 13.90 -8.05
C TRP A 175 -16.09 12.83 -7.10
N GLY A 176 -17.09 12.08 -7.55
CA GLY A 176 -17.62 10.95 -6.79
C GLY A 176 -16.60 9.82 -6.61
N ASP A 177 -16.79 8.99 -5.58
CA ASP A 177 -15.86 7.92 -5.21
C ASP A 177 -15.63 6.90 -6.34
N GLU A 178 -16.65 6.60 -7.15
CA GLU A 178 -16.52 5.70 -8.32
C GLU A 178 -15.62 6.27 -9.41
N ALA A 179 -15.75 7.56 -9.72
CA ALA A 179 -14.92 8.22 -10.73
C ALA A 179 -13.45 8.24 -10.29
N ARG A 180 -13.20 8.56 -9.01
CA ARG A 180 -11.84 8.51 -8.43
C ARG A 180 -11.27 7.10 -8.41
N LEU A 181 -12.10 6.10 -8.11
CA LEU A 181 -11.69 4.69 -8.12
C LEU A 181 -11.26 4.25 -9.52
N GLU A 182 -12.01 4.61 -10.55
CA GLU A 182 -11.65 4.28 -11.94
C GLU A 182 -10.37 5.00 -12.40
N VAL A 183 -10.18 6.26 -12.02
CA VAL A 183 -8.92 6.99 -12.26
C VAL A 183 -7.75 6.28 -11.58
N ALA A 184 -7.90 5.94 -10.30
CA ALA A 184 -6.88 5.21 -9.54
C ALA A 184 -6.58 3.85 -10.18
N ARG A 185 -7.60 3.16 -10.70
CA ARG A 185 -7.46 1.85 -11.36
C ARG A 185 -6.60 1.96 -12.60
N ARG A 186 -6.89 2.94 -13.47
CA ARG A 186 -6.10 3.22 -14.69
C ARG A 186 -4.67 3.63 -14.37
N ALA A 187 -4.47 4.44 -13.33
CA ALA A 187 -3.15 4.87 -12.89
C ALA A 187 -2.29 3.68 -12.42
N LEU A 188 -2.85 2.82 -11.55
CA LEU A 188 -2.16 1.62 -11.08
C LEU A 188 -1.95 0.59 -12.20
N GLU A 189 -2.89 0.49 -13.14
CA GLU A 189 -2.74 -0.35 -14.32
C GLU A 189 -1.52 0.05 -15.14
N LYS A 190 -1.31 1.35 -15.40
CA LYS A 190 -0.10 1.83 -16.10
C LYS A 190 1.19 1.60 -15.31
N ALA A 191 1.15 1.71 -13.99
CA ALA A 191 2.33 1.66 -13.13
C ALA A 191 2.84 0.23 -12.80
N LEU A 192 2.01 -0.79 -13.00
CA LEU A 192 2.30 -2.17 -12.62
C LEU A 192 2.68 -3.08 -13.81
N ILE A 193 2.85 -2.50 -15.00
CA ILE A 193 3.30 -3.20 -16.23
C ILE A 193 4.80 -3.45 -16.19
#